data_AF-A0A2W6E1S3-F1
#
_entry.id   AF-A0A2W6E1S3-F1
#
_cell.length_a   1.000
_cell.length_b   1.000
_cell.length_c   1.000
_cell.angle_alpha   90.00
_cell.angle_beta   90.00
_cell.angle_gamma   90.00
#
_symmetry.space_group_name_H-M   'P 1'
#
loop_
_entity.id
_entity.type
_entity.pdbx_description
1 polymer ?
#
loop_
_entity_poly.entity_id
_entity_poly.type
_entity_poly.pdbx_seq_one_letter_code
_entity_poly.pdbx_strand_id
1 'polypeptide(L)'
;MSELVRPMLPTAGPLPAGPGWAFEFSWDGIRSLASAEPDRMCLFSGSHRSITAAYPELAAFAGRRRMLLDGKIVALDSCGRPSFAQLHRRMNVQRPTATVLRRAPVTYYVFDLLSLDGRSTAELPYQRRRELLADLQLADESVVLPPCFLDTDGQTVLDTAAEHGLRGVVAKRVDSPYQPGRSRSWVQTTLRQSQEVIIGGWVPERHRAGALGALLVGVPTEDGLRYVGQVGTGFTEAARRELHDRLTELAQPASPFADEVPDRPDRPDRPDRLNRPVHWVAPRLHGEVYYRQWTAHGRLGHPTWRGLRPAKHVAAVQAPVVLRASEGGREEDQALLAELDRAVAQVRAELRTLRGQISPHFLFNTISTIVGLVSTDPSRARDLLIVFAEFTRYSLRGATDTTLAEELENIDRYLTLQRSRFRDRLRVEIDVAPALLPVVLPFLAVQQLVDNAVRNGIERKQLGGTVTVSARVHGPDCLITVADDGPGRQDADIGDVLGTIDDQLRDSFGERAGLIADFVPGTGTTISIRVPSVPRAVHSHRR
;
A
#
# COMPACT_ATOMS: atom_id res chain seq x y z
N MET A 1 13.29 25.48 -19.38
CA MET A 1 13.25 24.65 -18.17
C MET A 1 12.89 25.56 -17.01
N SER A 2 11.80 25.29 -16.30
CA SER A 2 11.43 26.04 -15.09
C SER A 2 12.53 25.87 -14.04
N GLU A 3 12.84 26.94 -13.29
CA GLU A 3 13.85 26.92 -12.23
C GLU A 3 13.46 25.91 -11.13
N LEU A 4 14.37 25.00 -10.77
CA LEU A 4 14.09 23.96 -9.77
C LEU A 4 14.09 24.57 -8.37
N VAL A 5 12.91 24.57 -7.75
CA VAL A 5 12.72 25.06 -6.38
C VAL A 5 13.20 24.01 -5.37
N ARG A 6 13.66 24.39 -4.18
CA ARG A 6 13.93 23.41 -3.10
C ARG A 6 12.62 22.86 -2.53
N PRO A 7 12.52 21.55 -2.23
CA PRO A 7 11.30 21.01 -1.63
C PRO A 7 10.93 21.67 -0.30
N MET A 8 9.64 21.90 -0.09
CA MET A 8 9.05 22.23 1.21
C MET A 8 9.07 20.98 2.10
N LEU A 9 9.54 21.13 3.33
CA LEU A 9 9.72 20.05 4.30
C LEU A 9 8.78 20.25 5.50
N PRO A 10 8.09 19.19 5.95
CA PRO A 10 7.23 19.29 7.13
C PRO A 10 8.06 19.42 8.42
N THR A 11 7.49 20.07 9.42
CA THR A 11 7.97 20.03 10.80
C THR A 11 7.41 18.77 11.47
N ALA A 12 8.24 18.00 12.18
CA ALA A 12 7.73 16.87 12.96
C ALA A 12 6.98 17.42 14.20
N GLY A 13 5.77 16.92 14.45
CA GLY A 13 4.95 17.41 15.55
C GLY A 13 3.74 16.52 15.82
N PRO A 14 2.96 16.83 16.88
CA PRO A 14 1.66 16.21 17.08
C PRO A 14 0.69 16.62 15.97
N LEU A 15 -0.40 15.88 15.84
CA LEU A 15 -1.48 16.24 14.94
C LEU A 15 -2.04 17.62 15.35
N PRO A 16 -2.11 18.60 14.42
CA PRO A 16 -2.66 19.90 14.74
C PRO A 16 -4.17 19.82 14.99
N ALA A 17 -4.65 20.62 15.94
CA ALA A 17 -6.07 20.75 16.26
C ALA A 17 -6.68 21.99 15.60
N GLY A 18 -8.00 21.97 15.41
CA GLY A 18 -8.78 23.08 14.87
C GLY A 18 -8.87 23.12 13.34
N PRO A 19 -9.68 24.04 12.79
CA PRO A 19 -9.93 24.14 11.36
C PRO A 19 -8.71 24.68 10.59
N GLY A 20 -8.77 24.61 9.26
CA GLY A 20 -7.74 25.18 8.37
C GLY A 20 -6.58 24.23 8.04
N TRP A 21 -6.77 22.92 8.26
CA TRP A 21 -5.80 21.89 7.90
C TRP A 21 -6.41 20.89 6.91
N ALA A 22 -5.64 20.55 5.90
CA ALA A 22 -5.84 19.37 5.07
C ALA A 22 -4.93 18.26 5.58
N PHE A 23 -5.42 17.02 5.61
CA PHE A 23 -4.63 15.87 6.01
C PHE A 23 -4.34 14.98 4.80
N GLU A 24 -3.09 14.54 4.65
CA GLU A 24 -2.67 13.56 3.64
C GLU A 24 -1.96 12.40 4.30
N PHE A 25 -2.06 11.20 3.74
CA PHE A 25 -1.25 10.09 4.21
C PHE A 25 0.26 10.34 4.00
N SER A 26 1.06 9.91 4.98
CA SER A 26 2.50 9.94 4.90
C SER A 26 3.01 8.72 4.14
N TRP A 27 3.29 8.92 2.85
CA TRP A 27 3.86 7.89 1.98
C TRP A 27 5.34 7.67 2.27
N ASP A 28 5.76 6.42 2.43
CA ASP A 28 7.19 6.08 2.58
C ASP A 28 7.84 5.90 1.21
N GLY A 29 8.84 6.73 0.93
CA GLY A 29 9.34 6.88 -0.43
C GLY A 29 10.41 7.96 -0.58
N ILE A 30 10.95 8.09 -1.79
CA ILE A 30 11.97 9.08 -2.13
C ILE A 30 11.28 10.34 -2.60
N ARG A 31 11.58 11.48 -1.95
CA ARG A 31 11.09 12.78 -2.41
C ARG A 31 11.68 13.09 -3.78
N SER A 32 10.81 13.42 -4.74
CA SER A 32 11.24 13.84 -6.07
C SER A 32 10.39 14.99 -6.58
N LEU A 33 11.04 15.99 -7.16
CA LEU A 33 10.40 16.99 -8.00
C LEU A 33 10.40 16.49 -9.43
N ALA A 34 9.30 16.72 -10.15
CA ALA A 34 9.18 16.34 -11.54
C ALA A 34 8.88 17.55 -12.42
N SER A 35 9.72 17.78 -13.42
CA SER A 35 9.42 18.71 -14.50
C SER A 35 8.81 17.90 -15.64
N ALA A 36 7.51 18.05 -15.86
CA ALA A 36 6.84 17.40 -16.98
C ALA A 36 6.66 18.39 -18.14
N GLU A 37 7.00 17.93 -19.33
CA GLU A 37 6.73 18.56 -20.62
C GLU A 37 5.74 17.67 -21.39
N PRO A 38 5.12 18.16 -22.49
CA PRO A 38 4.13 17.41 -23.27
C PRO A 38 4.54 16.00 -23.69
N ASP A 39 5.83 15.75 -23.86
CA ASP A 39 6.41 14.51 -24.38
C ASP A 39 7.15 13.66 -23.34
N ARG A 40 7.50 14.23 -22.18
CA ARG A 40 8.37 13.55 -21.20
C ARG A 40 8.32 14.14 -19.79
N MET A 41 8.69 13.31 -18.81
CA MET A 41 8.93 13.75 -17.43
C MET A 41 10.41 13.63 -17.06
N CYS A 42 10.96 14.69 -16.47
CA CYS A 42 12.29 14.70 -15.86
C CYS A 42 12.16 14.71 -14.33
N LEU A 43 12.82 13.77 -13.66
CA LEU A 43 12.77 13.59 -12.21
C LEU A 43 14.05 14.08 -11.55
N PHE A 44 13.89 14.80 -10.45
CA PHE A 44 14.98 15.37 -9.66
C PHE A 44 14.83 14.94 -8.21
N SER A 45 15.94 14.54 -7.60
CA SER A 45 16.03 14.29 -6.16
C SER A 45 15.88 15.58 -5.34
N GLY A 46 15.70 15.45 -4.03
CA GLY A 46 15.64 16.60 -3.12
C GLY A 46 16.90 17.48 -3.09
N SER A 47 18.03 16.98 -3.60
CA SER A 47 19.28 17.73 -3.79
C SER A 47 19.49 18.22 -5.23
N HIS A 48 18.43 18.28 -6.03
CA HIS A 48 18.40 18.74 -7.44
C HIS A 48 19.22 17.89 -8.43
N ARG A 49 19.74 16.74 -8.02
CA ARG A 49 20.36 15.79 -8.95
C ARG A 49 19.29 15.10 -9.78
N SER A 50 19.47 15.05 -11.10
CA SER A 50 18.62 14.27 -12.00
C SER A 50 18.69 12.78 -11.66
N ILE A 51 17.52 12.17 -11.51
CA ILE A 51 17.33 10.75 -11.25
C ILE A 51 16.47 10.08 -12.33
N THR A 52 16.15 10.79 -13.43
CA THR A 52 15.28 10.31 -14.50
C THR A 52 15.69 8.94 -15.05
N ALA A 53 16.99 8.71 -15.27
CA ALA A 53 17.50 7.44 -15.82
C ALA A 53 17.25 6.23 -14.90
N ALA A 54 17.13 6.46 -13.58
CA ALA A 54 16.87 5.40 -12.61
C ALA A 54 15.39 4.99 -12.56
N TYR A 55 14.49 5.77 -13.17
CA TYR A 55 13.05 5.55 -13.16
C TYR A 55 12.44 5.78 -14.56
N PRO A 56 12.87 5.01 -15.58
CA PRO A 56 12.41 5.17 -16.96
C PRO A 56 10.89 4.99 -17.11
N GLU A 57 10.26 4.15 -16.29
CA GLU A 57 8.81 3.92 -16.27
C GLU A 57 8.01 5.16 -15.90
N LEU A 58 8.58 6.06 -15.07
CA LEU A 58 7.97 7.32 -14.70
C LEU A 58 8.30 8.43 -15.71
N ALA A 59 9.49 8.37 -16.33
CA ALA A 59 9.94 9.33 -17.32
C ALA A 59 9.12 9.30 -18.61
N ALA A 60 8.56 8.13 -18.93
CA ALA A 60 7.66 7.91 -20.07
C ALA A 60 6.30 8.61 -19.90
N PHE A 61 5.98 9.12 -18.71
CA PHE A 61 4.78 9.91 -18.49
C PHE A 61 4.85 11.23 -19.28
N ALA A 62 3.93 11.37 -20.24
CA ALA A 62 3.70 12.58 -20.99
C ALA A 62 2.75 13.50 -20.22
N GLY A 63 3.31 14.47 -19.51
CA GLY A 63 2.52 15.51 -18.85
C GLY A 63 1.90 16.36 -19.94
N ARG A 64 0.62 16.14 -20.28
CA ARG A 64 -0.16 16.83 -21.34
C ARG A 64 0.03 18.36 -21.41
N ARG A 65 0.53 18.97 -20.34
CA ARG A 65 0.88 20.38 -20.18
C ARG A 65 2.24 20.52 -19.50
N ARG A 66 2.87 21.68 -19.63
CA ARG A 66 4.14 21.95 -18.95
C ARG A 66 3.88 22.17 -17.46
N MET A 67 4.54 21.43 -16.59
CA MET A 67 4.30 21.50 -15.15
C MET A 67 5.54 21.19 -14.32
N LEU A 68 5.56 21.74 -13.10
CA LEU A 68 6.50 21.35 -12.04
C LEU A 68 5.71 20.76 -10.89
N LEU A 69 5.97 19.49 -10.59
CA LEU A 69 5.25 18.68 -9.61
C LEU A 69 6.15 18.37 -8.41
N ASP A 70 5.51 18.21 -7.26
CA ASP A 70 6.16 17.73 -6.04
C ASP A 70 5.48 16.45 -5.54
N GLY A 71 6.30 15.43 -5.31
CA GLY A 71 5.81 14.09 -5.10
C GLY A 71 6.81 13.16 -4.42
N LYS A 72 6.40 11.91 -4.25
CA LYS A 72 7.25 10.82 -3.76
C LYS A 72 7.21 9.64 -4.70
N ILE A 73 8.38 9.10 -5.02
CA ILE A 73 8.50 7.80 -5.67
C ILE A 73 8.35 6.73 -4.59
N VAL A 74 7.35 5.87 -4.77
CA VAL A 74 6.95 4.84 -3.82
C VAL A 74 6.99 3.49 -4.51
N ALA A 75 7.52 2.47 -3.84
CA ALA A 75 7.33 1.08 -4.23
C ALA A 75 6.27 0.46 -3.33
N LEU A 76 5.35 -0.30 -3.91
CA LEU A 76 4.32 -1.00 -3.15
C LEU A 76 4.71 -2.47 -2.96
N ASP A 77 4.31 -3.05 -1.84
CA ASP A 77 4.29 -4.51 -1.71
C ASP A 77 3.10 -5.11 -2.46
N SER A 78 3.00 -6.44 -2.45
CA SER A 78 1.91 -7.15 -3.13
C SER A 78 0.54 -6.94 -2.50
N CYS A 79 0.43 -6.27 -1.35
CA CYS A 79 -0.81 -5.87 -0.72
C CYS A 79 -1.15 -4.40 -1.03
N GLY A 80 -0.39 -3.75 -1.92
CA GLY A 80 -0.56 -2.34 -2.27
C GLY A 80 -0.06 -1.36 -1.20
N ARG A 81 0.71 -1.81 -0.20
CA ARG A 81 1.22 -0.95 0.87
C ARG A 81 2.61 -0.41 0.53
N PRO A 82 2.94 0.83 0.90
CA PRO A 82 4.29 1.37 0.72
C PRO A 82 5.35 0.50 1.40
N SER A 83 6.35 0.07 0.65
CA SER A 83 7.42 -0.79 1.13
C SER A 83 8.77 -0.20 0.81
N PHE A 84 9.44 0.31 1.85
CA PHE A 84 10.79 0.82 1.70
C PHE A 84 11.79 -0.28 1.31
N ALA A 85 11.55 -1.53 1.74
CA ALA A 85 12.38 -2.67 1.35
C ALA A 85 12.32 -2.94 -0.16
N GLN A 86 11.13 -2.86 -0.76
CA GLN A 86 10.96 -2.93 -2.22
C GLN A 86 11.69 -1.75 -2.90
N LEU A 87 11.50 -0.53 -2.39
CA LEU A 87 12.11 0.68 -2.96
C LEU A 87 13.64 0.68 -2.86
N HIS A 88 14.21 0.12 -1.80
CA HIS A 88 15.66 0.05 -1.59
C HIS A 88 16.38 -0.69 -2.73
N ARG A 89 15.71 -1.66 -3.37
CA ARG A 89 16.23 -2.37 -4.56
C ARG A 89 16.46 -1.42 -5.75
N ARG A 90 15.82 -0.25 -5.75
CA ARG A 90 15.91 0.77 -6.81
C ARG A 90 16.85 1.93 -6.48
N MET A 91 17.01 2.27 -5.20
CA MET A 91 17.66 3.53 -4.77
C MET A 91 19.08 3.75 -5.32
N ASN A 92 19.85 2.68 -5.51
CA ASN A 92 21.25 2.75 -5.97
C ASN A 92 21.43 2.27 -7.43
N VAL A 93 20.34 2.03 -8.16
CA VAL A 93 20.38 1.52 -9.53
C VAL A 93 20.13 2.67 -10.51
N GLN A 94 21.17 3.11 -11.22
CA GLN A 94 21.09 4.26 -12.13
C GLN A 94 20.37 3.94 -13.46
N ARG A 95 20.44 2.69 -13.93
CA ARG A 95 19.79 2.21 -15.16
C ARG A 95 19.26 0.80 -14.91
N PRO A 96 17.99 0.64 -14.51
CA PRO A 96 17.43 -0.66 -14.17
C PRO A 96 17.21 -1.51 -15.43
N THR A 97 17.49 -2.82 -15.33
CA THR A 97 17.11 -3.77 -16.38
C THR A 97 15.62 -4.09 -16.30
N ALA A 98 15.05 -4.68 -17.35
CA ALA A 98 13.64 -5.10 -17.38
C ALA A 98 13.26 -6.02 -16.19
N THR A 99 14.19 -6.86 -15.73
CA THR A 99 13.98 -7.73 -14.57
C THR A 99 13.87 -6.94 -13.26
N VAL A 100 14.67 -5.88 -13.09
CA VAL A 100 14.60 -5.00 -11.90
C VAL A 100 13.30 -4.18 -11.92
N LEU A 101 12.87 -3.72 -13.09
CA LEU A 101 11.59 -3.03 -13.30
C LEU A 101 10.41 -3.89 -12.87
N ARG A 102 10.34 -5.14 -13.33
CA ARG A 102 9.25 -6.08 -12.96
C ARG A 102 9.24 -6.47 -11.48
N ARG A 103 10.42 -6.63 -10.86
CA ARG A 103 10.52 -7.07 -9.45
C ARG A 103 10.29 -5.96 -8.43
N ALA A 104 10.45 -4.71 -8.81
CA ALA A 104 10.28 -3.55 -7.95
C ALA A 104 9.68 -2.39 -8.75
N PRO A 105 8.41 -2.51 -9.17
CA PRO A 105 7.70 -1.40 -9.82
C PRO A 105 7.56 -0.24 -8.84
N VAL A 106 7.63 0.98 -9.38
CA VAL A 106 7.43 2.20 -8.60
C VAL A 106 6.34 3.06 -9.20
N THR A 107 5.73 3.86 -8.35
CA THR A 107 4.68 4.81 -8.70
C THR A 107 5.03 6.17 -8.11
N TYR A 108 4.71 7.25 -8.82
CA TYR A 108 4.96 8.61 -8.39
C TYR A 108 3.70 9.21 -7.76
N TYR A 109 3.73 9.40 -6.44
CA TYR A 109 2.64 9.96 -5.65
C TYR A 109 2.77 11.49 -5.60
N VAL A 110 1.91 12.20 -6.33
CA VAL A 110 1.98 13.65 -6.54
C VAL A 110 1.01 14.38 -5.61
N PHE A 111 1.54 15.21 -4.72
CA PHE A 111 0.74 15.92 -3.70
C PHE A 111 0.84 17.44 -3.79
N ASP A 112 1.64 18.02 -4.68
CA ASP A 112 1.67 19.47 -4.91
C ASP A 112 2.02 19.83 -6.38
N LEU A 113 1.53 20.98 -6.81
CA LEU A 113 1.78 21.60 -8.11
C LEU A 113 2.47 22.93 -7.86
N LEU A 114 3.66 23.12 -8.44
CA LEU A 114 4.51 24.30 -8.22
C LEU A 114 4.51 25.25 -9.40
N SER A 115 4.26 24.74 -10.60
CA SER A 115 4.10 25.54 -11.81
C SER A 115 3.21 24.84 -12.83
N LEU A 116 2.42 25.62 -13.57
CA LEU A 116 1.58 25.17 -14.69
C LEU A 116 1.72 26.16 -15.85
N ASP A 117 2.11 25.65 -17.02
CA ASP A 117 2.38 26.40 -18.27
C ASP A 117 3.23 27.66 -18.08
N GLY A 118 4.32 27.49 -17.33
CA GLY A 118 5.28 28.56 -17.09
C GLY A 118 4.85 29.57 -16.02
N ARG A 119 3.64 29.45 -15.46
CA ARG A 119 3.21 30.27 -14.32
C ARG A 119 3.52 29.55 -13.03
N SER A 120 4.12 30.25 -12.07
CA SER A 120 4.30 29.73 -10.71
C SER A 120 2.94 29.65 -10.01
N THR A 121 2.76 28.58 -9.24
CA THR A 121 1.60 28.42 -8.35
C THR A 121 2.03 28.46 -6.88
N ALA A 122 3.33 28.60 -6.59
CA ALA A 122 3.88 28.54 -5.24
C ALA A 122 3.29 29.57 -4.26
N GLU A 123 2.87 30.75 -4.75
CA GLU A 123 2.24 31.79 -3.92
C GLU A 123 0.75 31.53 -3.66
N LEU A 124 0.11 30.62 -4.40
CA LEU A 124 -1.29 30.27 -4.17
C LEU A 124 -1.44 29.45 -2.88
N PRO A 125 -2.58 29.57 -2.18
CA PRO A 125 -2.94 28.68 -1.07
C PRO A 125 -2.85 27.20 -1.46
N TYR A 126 -2.44 26.35 -0.52
CA TYR A 126 -2.32 24.89 -0.74
C TYR A 126 -3.60 24.30 -1.31
N GLN A 127 -4.77 24.68 -0.80
CA GLN A 127 -6.05 24.21 -1.31
C GLN A 127 -6.19 24.49 -2.81
N ARG A 128 -5.84 25.71 -3.26
CA ARG A 128 -5.93 26.08 -4.67
C ARG A 128 -4.94 25.31 -5.54
N ARG A 129 -3.72 25.08 -5.06
CA ARG A 129 -2.74 24.24 -5.78
C ARG A 129 -3.22 22.80 -5.91
N ARG A 130 -3.90 22.29 -4.88
CA ARG A 130 -4.45 20.93 -4.85
C ARG A 130 -5.64 20.76 -5.79
N GLU A 131 -6.55 21.73 -5.85
CA GLU A 131 -7.63 21.79 -6.84
C GLU A 131 -7.08 21.78 -8.27
N LEU A 132 -6.13 22.69 -8.57
CA LEU A 132 -5.49 22.75 -9.89
C LEU A 132 -4.82 21.43 -10.26
N LEU A 133 -4.15 20.77 -9.30
CA LEU A 133 -3.53 19.47 -9.52
C LEU A 133 -4.56 18.37 -9.81
N ALA A 134 -5.69 18.35 -9.10
CA ALA A 134 -6.77 17.39 -9.33
C ALA A 134 -7.41 17.58 -10.72
N ASP A 135 -7.62 18.83 -11.15
CA ASP A 135 -8.19 19.18 -12.46
C ASP A 135 -7.33 18.70 -13.64
N LEU A 136 -6.02 18.53 -13.45
CA LEU A 136 -5.13 18.02 -14.49
C LEU A 136 -5.38 16.55 -14.83
N GLN A 137 -6.06 15.79 -13.97
CA GLN A 137 -6.39 14.37 -14.17
C GLN A 137 -5.15 13.54 -14.59
N LEU A 138 -4.03 13.74 -13.89
CA LEU A 138 -2.74 13.11 -14.20
C LEU A 138 -2.67 11.62 -13.82
N ALA A 139 -3.66 11.10 -13.11
CA ALA A 139 -3.61 9.74 -12.56
C ALA A 139 -3.56 8.69 -13.69
N ASP A 140 -2.54 7.83 -13.64
CA ASP A 140 -2.37 6.65 -14.50
C ASP A 140 -1.68 5.50 -13.71
N GLU A 141 -1.19 4.45 -14.39
CA GLU A 141 -0.49 3.33 -13.73
C GLU A 141 0.79 3.77 -12.99
N SER A 142 1.45 4.82 -13.47
CA SER A 142 2.77 5.29 -13.03
C SER A 142 2.71 6.51 -12.12
N VAL A 143 1.61 7.28 -12.15
CA VAL A 143 1.40 8.52 -11.40
C VAL A 143 0.08 8.43 -10.62
N VAL A 144 0.14 8.68 -9.32
CA VAL A 144 -1.02 8.66 -8.42
C VAL A 144 -1.17 10.01 -7.74
N LEU A 145 -2.40 10.51 -7.67
CA LEU A 145 -2.75 11.68 -6.85
C LEU A 145 -3.41 11.17 -5.56
N PRO A 146 -2.67 11.05 -4.44
CA PRO A 146 -3.24 10.54 -3.19
C PRO A 146 -4.34 11.45 -2.66
N PRO A 147 -5.39 10.95 -1.99
CA PRO A 147 -6.45 11.79 -1.45
C PRO A 147 -5.90 12.81 -0.45
N CYS A 148 -6.51 14.00 -0.44
CA CYS A 148 -6.35 14.97 0.63
C CYS A 148 -7.70 15.12 1.34
N PHE A 149 -7.69 15.07 2.67
CA PHE A 149 -8.89 15.13 3.49
C PHE A 149 -9.03 16.56 4.03
N LEU A 150 -10.01 17.28 3.47
CA LEU A 150 -10.46 18.58 3.97
C LEU A 150 -11.61 18.36 4.96
N ASP A 151 -11.77 19.28 5.91
CA ASP A 151 -12.88 19.29 6.88
C ASP A 151 -13.09 17.97 7.64
N THR A 152 -12.03 17.17 7.72
CA THR A 152 -12.02 15.86 8.37
C THR A 152 -11.20 15.97 9.64
N ASP A 153 -11.65 15.32 10.71
CA ASP A 153 -10.86 15.19 11.92
C ASP A 153 -9.55 14.44 11.62
N GLY A 154 -8.41 15.07 11.91
CA GLY A 154 -7.11 14.51 11.59
C GLY A 154 -6.81 13.22 12.36
N GLN A 155 -7.45 12.99 13.52
CA GLN A 155 -7.26 11.76 14.29
C GLN A 155 -7.87 10.58 13.54
N THR A 156 -9.06 10.77 12.96
CA THR A 156 -9.69 9.80 12.05
C THR A 156 -8.76 9.40 10.90
N VAL A 157 -8.09 10.38 10.26
CA VAL A 157 -7.13 10.10 9.17
C VAL A 157 -5.88 9.38 9.69
N LEU A 158 -5.42 9.73 10.89
CA LEU A 158 -4.26 9.08 11.53
C LEU A 158 -4.56 7.64 11.93
N ASP A 159 -5.76 7.35 12.43
CA ASP A 159 -6.21 6.01 12.78
C ASP A 159 -6.38 5.14 11.53
N THR A 160 -6.97 5.70 10.47
CA THR A 160 -7.04 5.06 9.15
C THR A 160 -5.63 4.74 8.62
N ALA A 161 -4.69 5.67 8.76
CA ALA A 161 -3.30 5.43 8.38
C ALA A 161 -2.69 4.25 9.17
N ALA A 162 -3.07 4.06 10.44
CA ALA A 162 -2.59 2.95 11.26
C ALA A 162 -3.17 1.61 10.83
N GLU A 163 -4.47 1.56 10.54
CA GLU A 163 -5.17 0.36 10.05
C GLU A 163 -4.58 -0.14 8.72
N HIS A 164 -4.18 0.78 7.85
CA HIS A 164 -3.56 0.46 6.56
C HIS A 164 -2.04 0.28 6.61
N GLY A 165 -1.42 0.35 7.79
CA GLY A 165 0.03 0.17 7.97
C GLY A 165 0.87 1.28 7.32
N LEU A 166 0.32 2.49 7.20
CA LEU A 166 1.00 3.66 6.67
C LEU A 166 1.85 4.32 7.77
N ARG A 167 2.81 5.16 7.36
CA ARG A 167 3.75 5.80 8.28
C ARG A 167 3.10 6.84 9.19
N GLY A 168 1.94 7.36 8.83
CA GLY A 168 1.22 8.41 9.55
C GLY A 168 0.61 9.43 8.60
N VAL A 169 0.56 10.69 9.01
CA VAL A 169 -0.15 11.77 8.32
C VAL A 169 0.73 13.00 8.19
N VAL A 170 0.57 13.73 7.09
CA VAL A 170 1.08 15.08 6.90
C VAL A 170 -0.10 16.03 6.88
N ALA A 171 -0.21 16.88 7.89
CA ALA A 171 -1.18 17.97 7.93
C ALA A 171 -0.60 19.19 7.21
N LYS A 172 -1.38 19.83 6.34
CA LYS A 172 -0.98 21.01 5.56
C LYS A 172 -2.00 22.13 5.76
N ARG A 173 -1.53 23.34 6.09
CA ARG A 173 -2.37 24.54 6.21
C ARG A 173 -3.00 24.88 4.87
N VAL A 174 -4.34 24.91 4.80
CA VAL A 174 -5.10 25.10 3.55
C VAL A 174 -4.80 26.43 2.87
N ASP A 175 -4.54 27.46 3.68
CA ASP A 175 -4.23 28.84 3.31
C ASP A 175 -2.75 29.08 3.01
N SER A 176 -1.88 28.07 3.19
CA SER A 176 -0.43 28.30 3.13
C SER A 176 0.14 28.29 1.70
N PRO A 177 1.02 29.26 1.37
CA PRO A 177 1.84 29.18 0.16
C PRO A 177 2.90 28.08 0.30
N TYR A 178 3.47 27.68 -0.83
CA TYR A 178 4.59 26.75 -0.85
C TYR A 178 5.88 27.46 -0.43
N GLN A 179 6.50 27.00 0.65
CA GLN A 179 7.70 27.60 1.22
C GLN A 179 8.88 26.62 1.12
N PRO A 180 9.89 26.90 0.27
CA PRO A 180 11.05 26.03 0.14
C PRO A 180 11.77 25.85 1.49
N GLY A 181 12.12 24.62 1.84
CA GLY A 181 12.71 24.30 3.14
C GLY A 181 11.69 23.96 4.23
N ARG A 182 12.13 23.89 5.49
CA ARG A 182 11.27 23.42 6.59
C ARG A 182 10.27 24.49 7.01
N SER A 183 8.99 24.12 7.08
CA SER A 183 7.91 25.01 7.48
C SER A 183 7.00 24.37 8.53
N ARG A 184 6.36 25.20 9.35
CA ARG A 184 5.31 24.79 10.31
C ARG A 184 3.93 24.69 9.67
N SER A 185 3.77 25.22 8.46
CA SER A 185 2.54 25.07 7.67
C SER A 185 2.30 23.62 7.24
N TRP A 186 3.35 22.80 7.24
CA TRP A 186 3.27 21.36 7.06
C TRP A 186 3.73 20.66 8.35
N VAL A 187 2.90 19.81 8.93
CA VAL A 187 3.21 19.06 10.15
C VAL A 187 3.15 17.57 9.85
N GLN A 188 4.24 16.85 10.08
CA GLN A 188 4.28 15.40 9.92
C GLN A 188 4.11 14.71 11.28
N THR A 189 2.99 14.00 11.40
CA THR A 189 2.67 13.14 12.55
C THR A 189 2.97 11.70 12.15
N THR A 190 3.99 11.10 12.75
CA THR A 190 4.40 9.72 12.44
C THR A 190 3.73 8.77 13.42
N LEU A 191 3.05 7.74 12.90
CA LEU A 191 2.57 6.62 13.69
C LEU A 191 3.77 5.87 14.25
N ARG A 192 3.78 5.70 15.57
CA ARG A 192 4.81 4.96 16.27
C ARG A 192 4.11 3.81 16.95
N GLN A 193 4.42 2.58 16.52
CA GLN A 193 4.00 1.41 17.28
C GLN A 193 4.73 1.43 18.60
N SER A 194 4.09 0.93 19.65
CA SER A 194 4.73 0.78 20.94
C SER A 194 4.67 -0.66 21.41
N GLN A 195 5.71 -1.07 22.12
CA GLN A 195 5.86 -2.40 22.68
C GLN A 195 6.25 -2.25 24.15
N GLU A 196 5.52 -2.93 25.02
CA GLU A 196 5.99 -3.15 26.39
C GLU A 196 7.14 -4.13 26.36
N VAL A 197 8.22 -3.82 27.07
CA VAL A 197 9.45 -4.60 27.09
C VAL A 197 9.98 -4.72 28.52
N ILE A 198 10.76 -5.77 28.76
CA ILE A 198 11.47 -5.98 30.01
C ILE A 198 12.95 -5.68 29.77
N ILE A 199 13.56 -4.93 30.69
CA ILE A 199 15.00 -4.61 30.63
C ILE A 199 15.78 -5.80 31.18
N GLY A 200 16.68 -6.36 30.37
CA GLY A 200 17.57 -7.45 30.76
C GLY A 200 19.05 -7.07 30.87
N GLY A 201 19.41 -5.87 30.39
CA GLY A 201 20.77 -5.36 30.56
C GLY A 201 20.91 -3.93 30.05
N TRP A 202 22.11 -3.38 30.19
CA TRP A 202 22.45 -2.06 29.64
C TRP A 202 23.91 -1.99 29.21
N VAL A 203 24.20 -1.04 28.34
CA VAL A 203 25.53 -0.76 27.79
C VAL A 203 25.90 0.69 28.13
N PRO A 204 27.13 0.96 28.60
CA PRO A 204 27.55 2.32 28.95
C PRO A 204 27.78 3.21 27.72
N GLU A 205 27.75 4.53 27.96
CA GLU A 205 28.10 5.53 26.96
C GLU A 205 29.57 5.43 26.51
N ARG A 206 29.84 5.86 25.27
CA ARG A 206 31.19 5.85 24.68
C ARG A 206 32.22 6.62 25.49
N HIS A 207 31.81 7.72 26.10
CA HIS A 207 32.72 8.69 26.73
C HIS A 207 32.56 8.74 28.26
N ARG A 208 31.63 7.94 28.82
CA ARG A 208 31.33 7.94 30.25
C ARG A 208 30.90 6.53 30.68
N ALA A 209 31.86 5.76 31.15
CA ALA A 209 31.67 4.34 31.51
C ALA A 209 30.62 4.10 32.61
N GLY A 210 30.31 5.11 33.44
CA GLY A 210 29.27 5.05 34.46
C GLY A 210 27.91 5.63 34.06
N ALA A 211 27.71 6.01 32.80
CA ALA A 211 26.43 6.53 32.32
C ALA A 211 25.75 5.52 31.39
N LEU A 212 24.44 5.32 31.60
CA LEU A 212 23.61 4.47 30.75
C LEU A 212 23.61 5.01 29.32
N GLY A 213 24.12 4.23 28.38
CA GLY A 213 24.16 4.54 26.94
C GLY A 213 23.00 3.94 26.16
N ALA A 214 22.71 2.66 26.42
CA ALA A 214 21.59 1.95 25.80
C ALA A 214 21.06 0.84 26.71
N LEU A 215 19.77 0.51 26.55
CA LEU A 215 19.13 -0.63 27.20
C LEU A 215 19.10 -1.84 26.27
N LEU A 216 19.29 -3.03 26.82
CA LEU A 216 18.99 -4.30 26.17
C LEU A 216 17.63 -4.77 26.66
N VAL A 217 16.70 -4.97 25.73
CA VAL A 217 15.30 -5.22 26.06
C VAL A 217 14.81 -6.53 25.45
N GLY A 218 13.84 -7.16 26.12
CA GLY A 218 13.24 -8.41 25.71
C GLY A 218 11.74 -8.46 25.93
N VAL A 219 11.14 -9.52 25.40
CA VAL A 219 9.73 -9.89 25.60
C VAL A 219 9.68 -11.32 26.14
N PRO A 220 8.82 -11.62 27.11
CA PRO A 220 8.72 -12.95 27.67
C PRO A 220 8.11 -13.93 26.67
N THR A 221 8.62 -15.16 26.68
CA THR A 221 8.20 -16.30 25.87
C THR A 221 8.17 -17.55 26.76
N GLU A 222 7.65 -18.67 26.24
CA GLU A 222 7.66 -19.95 26.98
C GLU A 222 9.10 -20.39 27.34
N ASP A 223 10.06 -20.11 26.47
CA ASP A 223 11.48 -20.45 26.66
C ASP A 223 12.26 -19.44 27.52
N GLY A 224 11.60 -18.40 28.05
CA GLY A 224 12.21 -17.33 28.85
C GLY A 224 12.18 -15.96 28.18
N LEU A 225 13.06 -15.04 28.58
CA LEU A 225 13.06 -13.67 28.05
C LEU A 225 13.74 -13.63 26.68
N ARG A 226 12.98 -13.45 25.61
CA ARG A 226 13.51 -13.32 24.25
C ARG A 226 14.06 -11.92 24.03
N TYR A 227 15.31 -11.81 23.59
CA TYR A 227 15.90 -10.50 23.26
C TYR A 227 15.16 -9.88 22.06
N VAL A 228 14.85 -8.59 22.09
CA VAL A 228 14.16 -7.91 20.98
C VAL A 228 14.87 -6.65 20.50
N GLY A 229 15.98 -6.25 21.12
CA GLY A 229 16.86 -5.23 20.56
C GLY A 229 17.49 -4.30 21.59
N GLN A 230 18.32 -3.39 21.08
CA GLN A 230 19.01 -2.36 21.85
C GLN A 230 18.33 -1.00 21.66
N VAL A 231 18.12 -0.26 22.75
CA VAL A 231 17.46 1.04 22.77
C VAL A 231 18.42 2.11 23.26
N GLY A 232 18.96 2.92 22.34
CA GLY A 232 19.94 3.97 22.65
C GLY A 232 19.42 5.41 22.56
N THR A 233 18.15 5.61 22.19
CA THR A 233 17.56 6.94 21.94
C THR A 233 16.26 7.13 22.72
N GLY A 234 15.83 8.37 22.95
CA GLY A 234 14.56 8.70 23.62
C GLY A 234 14.65 8.99 25.11
N PHE A 235 15.86 8.99 25.68
CA PHE A 235 16.08 9.28 27.10
C PHE A 235 16.29 10.78 27.33
N THR A 236 15.75 11.29 28.44
CA THR A 236 16.22 12.54 29.05
C THR A 236 17.41 12.24 29.98
N GLU A 237 18.23 13.24 30.31
CA GLU A 237 19.33 13.06 31.28
C GLU A 237 18.85 12.65 32.68
N ALA A 238 17.65 13.09 33.07
CA ALA A 238 17.02 12.63 34.30
C ALA A 238 16.65 11.14 34.23
N ALA A 239 16.02 10.71 33.12
CA ALA A 239 15.65 9.31 32.93
C ALA A 239 16.87 8.38 32.84
N ARG A 240 17.98 8.82 32.23
CA ARG A 240 19.24 8.05 32.19
C ARG A 240 19.78 7.78 33.59
N ARG A 241 19.78 8.80 34.47
CA ARG A 241 20.24 8.66 35.87
C ARG A 241 19.33 7.73 36.66
N GLU A 242 18.02 7.96 36.62
CA GLU A 242 17.03 7.14 37.32
C GLU A 242 17.13 5.65 36.91
N LEU A 243 17.22 5.39 35.61
CA LEU A 243 17.37 4.02 35.11
C LEU A 243 18.70 3.40 35.54
N HIS A 244 19.80 4.15 35.47
CA HIS A 244 21.10 3.65 35.88
C HIS A 244 21.12 3.23 37.37
N ASP A 245 20.58 4.07 38.25
CA ASP A 245 20.54 3.78 39.70
C ASP A 245 19.74 2.50 39.98
N ARG A 246 18.52 2.42 39.42
CA ARG A 246 17.65 1.24 39.59
C ARG A 246 18.22 -0.04 38.97
N LEU A 247 18.92 0.07 37.84
CA LEU A 247 19.53 -1.09 37.17
C LEU A 247 20.77 -1.57 37.90
N THR A 248 21.50 -0.69 38.58
CA THR A 248 22.67 -1.05 39.38
C THR A 248 22.28 -1.94 40.56
N GLU A 249 21.14 -1.67 41.21
CA GLU A 249 20.58 -2.51 42.27
C GLU A 249 20.13 -3.91 41.79
N LEU A 250 19.88 -4.05 40.49
CA LEU A 250 19.41 -5.28 39.87
C LEU A 250 20.53 -6.05 39.16
N ALA A 251 21.79 -5.66 39.33
CA ALA A 251 22.92 -6.28 38.67
C ALA A 251 23.01 -7.78 38.97
N GLN A 252 23.27 -8.58 37.93
CA GLN A 252 23.46 -10.02 38.05
C GLN A 252 24.58 -10.50 37.12
N PRO A 253 25.22 -11.64 37.38
CA PRO A 253 26.37 -12.10 36.59
C PRO A 253 25.98 -12.68 35.21
N ALA A 254 24.79 -13.28 35.09
CA ALA A 254 24.36 -13.99 33.88
C ALA A 254 23.35 -13.18 33.04
N SER A 255 23.35 -13.39 31.73
CA SER A 255 22.31 -12.87 30.84
C SER A 255 20.94 -13.42 31.25
N PRO A 256 19.90 -12.57 31.36
CA PRO A 256 18.53 -13.04 31.58
C PRO A 256 17.83 -13.48 30.30
N PHE A 257 18.48 -13.32 29.13
CA PHE A 257 17.87 -13.64 27.84
C PHE A 257 18.01 -15.12 27.50
N ALA A 258 16.94 -15.71 26.96
CA ALA A 258 16.90 -17.10 26.50
C ALA A 258 17.69 -17.30 25.19
N ASP A 259 17.84 -16.25 24.40
CA ASP A 259 18.62 -16.27 23.16
C ASP A 259 19.98 -15.63 23.32
N GLU A 260 20.88 -15.97 22.40
CA GLU A 260 22.13 -15.25 22.24
C GLU A 260 21.86 -13.76 21.94
N VAL A 261 22.40 -12.92 22.82
CA VAL A 261 22.49 -11.48 22.60
C VAL A 261 23.74 -11.26 21.78
N PRO A 262 23.65 -10.72 20.55
CA PRO A 262 24.83 -10.50 19.74
C PRO A 262 25.84 -9.62 20.49
N ASP A 263 27.11 -10.01 20.49
CA ASP A 263 28.22 -9.20 21.03
C ASP A 263 28.24 -7.76 20.46
N ARG A 264 27.60 -7.55 19.30
CA ARG A 264 27.53 -6.27 18.56
C ARG A 264 26.14 -6.03 17.95
N PRO A 265 25.19 -5.42 18.69
CA PRO A 265 23.84 -5.17 18.18
C PRO A 265 23.76 -4.11 17.06
N ASP A 266 24.81 -3.32 16.85
CA ASP A 266 24.74 -2.10 16.04
C ASP A 266 25.34 -2.22 14.62
N ARG A 267 26.27 -3.17 14.32
CA ARG A 267 26.86 -3.40 12.97
C ARG A 267 27.53 -4.79 12.84
N PRO A 268 27.06 -5.70 11.97
CA PRO A 268 27.67 -7.02 11.78
C PRO A 268 28.98 -7.01 10.96
N ASP A 269 29.25 -5.98 10.15
CA ASP A 269 30.24 -6.06 9.07
C ASP A 269 31.63 -5.41 9.33
N ARG A 270 31.99 -5.06 10.57
CA ARG A 270 33.34 -4.51 10.84
C ARG A 270 34.00 -5.16 12.07
N PRO A 271 35.22 -5.73 11.96
CA PRO A 271 35.82 -6.51 13.04
C PRO A 271 36.36 -5.68 14.22
N ASP A 272 36.56 -4.36 14.09
CA ASP A 272 37.46 -3.64 15.00
C ASP A 272 36.79 -2.67 16.01
N ARG A 273 37.16 -2.90 17.28
CA ARG A 273 37.21 -2.02 18.48
C ARG A 273 35.92 -1.49 19.14
N LEU A 274 35.40 -2.25 20.12
CA LEU A 274 35.43 -1.96 21.57
C LEU A 274 34.61 -3.06 22.29
N ASN A 275 35.25 -3.93 23.07
CA ASN A 275 34.56 -4.75 24.07
C ASN A 275 33.91 -3.79 25.08
N ARG A 276 32.60 -3.56 24.97
CA ARG A 276 31.87 -2.86 26.02
C ARG A 276 31.27 -3.93 26.92
N PRO A 277 31.64 -3.99 28.20
CA PRO A 277 31.02 -4.93 29.11
C PRO A 277 29.53 -4.62 29.17
N VAL A 278 28.73 -5.59 28.77
CA VAL A 278 27.29 -5.54 28.98
C VAL A 278 27.05 -5.74 30.47
N HIS A 279 26.24 -4.87 31.07
CA HIS A 279 25.81 -5.03 32.45
C HIS A 279 24.46 -5.73 32.45
N TRP A 280 24.44 -7.00 32.85
CA TRP A 280 23.22 -7.79 32.96
C TRP A 280 22.46 -7.44 34.23
N VAL A 281 21.12 -7.46 34.14
CA VAL A 281 20.25 -7.17 35.27
C VAL A 281 19.14 -8.21 35.40
N ALA A 282 18.64 -8.39 36.61
CA ALA A 282 17.43 -9.17 36.85
C ALA A 282 16.24 -8.55 36.08
N PRO A 283 15.46 -9.35 35.33
CA PRO A 283 14.43 -8.87 34.40
C PRO A 283 13.16 -8.44 35.14
N ARG A 284 13.26 -7.39 35.97
CA ARG A 284 12.20 -6.87 36.85
C ARG A 284 11.66 -5.51 36.44
N LEU A 285 12.39 -4.78 35.59
CA LEU A 285 11.98 -3.45 35.15
C LEU A 285 11.26 -3.52 33.81
N HIS A 286 10.04 -3.00 33.81
CA HIS A 286 9.20 -2.89 32.62
C HIS A 286 9.29 -1.48 32.07
N GLY A 287 9.32 -1.40 30.75
CA GLY A 287 9.28 -0.16 30.02
C GLY A 287 8.45 -0.27 28.77
N GLU A 288 8.30 0.86 28.11
CA GLU A 288 7.69 0.91 26.80
C GLU A 288 8.66 1.56 25.82
N VAL A 289 8.68 1.02 24.61
CA VAL A 289 9.51 1.52 23.51
C VAL A 289 8.62 1.79 22.33
N TYR A 290 8.86 2.92 21.67
CA TYR A 290 8.37 3.13 20.32
C TYR A 290 9.26 2.38 19.34
N TYR A 291 8.69 1.82 18.29
CA TYR A 291 9.42 1.16 17.22
C TYR A 291 8.72 1.41 15.87
N ARG A 292 9.44 1.17 14.77
CA ARG A 292 8.88 1.33 13.42
C ARG A 292 8.21 0.08 12.91
N GLN A 293 8.88 -1.06 13.07
CA GLN A 293 8.45 -2.37 12.57
C GLN A 293 9.25 -3.48 13.28
N TRP A 294 8.75 -4.71 13.22
CA TRP A 294 9.55 -5.89 13.55
C TRP A 294 10.43 -6.30 12.36
N THR A 295 11.66 -6.74 12.64
CA THR A 295 12.56 -7.30 11.62
C THR A 295 12.28 -8.79 11.42
N ALA A 296 12.79 -9.36 10.32
CA ALA A 296 12.68 -10.81 10.04
C ALA A 296 13.28 -11.69 11.16
N HIS A 297 14.28 -11.19 11.89
CA HIS A 297 14.88 -11.87 13.05
C HIS A 297 14.12 -11.61 14.36
N GLY A 298 12.91 -11.06 14.31
CA GLY A 298 12.09 -10.79 15.49
C GLY A 298 12.68 -9.70 16.41
N ARG A 299 13.39 -8.71 15.85
CA ARG A 299 13.91 -7.55 16.60
C ARG A 299 13.11 -6.28 16.30
N LEU A 300 13.16 -5.29 17.18
CA LEU A 300 12.54 -3.98 16.99
C LEU A 300 13.40 -3.10 16.07
N GLY A 301 12.81 -2.59 15.00
CA GLY A 301 13.46 -1.66 14.07
C GLY A 301 13.45 -0.23 14.60
N HIS A 302 14.64 0.34 14.81
CA HIS A 302 14.87 1.71 15.32
C HIS A 302 14.08 2.06 16.59
N PRO A 303 14.26 1.30 17.69
CA PRO A 303 13.50 1.55 18.90
C PRO A 303 13.93 2.84 19.60
N THR A 304 12.97 3.51 20.23
CA THR A 304 13.15 4.73 21.02
C THR A 304 12.46 4.57 22.36
N TRP A 305 13.17 4.83 23.45
CA TRP A 305 12.64 4.71 24.80
C TRP A 305 11.49 5.70 25.02
N ARG A 306 10.37 5.19 25.55
CA ARG A 306 9.21 6.02 25.92
C ARG A 306 9.19 6.30 27.42
N GLY A 307 9.54 5.31 28.24
CA GLY A 307 9.53 5.44 29.70
C GLY A 307 9.30 4.12 30.42
N LEU A 308 9.49 4.16 31.74
CA LEU A 308 9.15 3.05 32.62
C LEU A 308 7.63 2.84 32.69
N ARG A 309 7.22 1.61 32.96
CA ARG A 309 5.83 1.23 33.21
C ARG A 309 5.70 0.63 34.61
N PRO A 310 4.54 0.81 35.28
CA PRO A 310 4.26 0.10 36.53
C PRO A 310 4.46 -1.41 36.31
N ALA A 311 5.03 -2.09 37.30
CA ALA A 311 5.30 -3.52 37.18
C ALA A 311 3.99 -4.28 36.92
N LYS A 312 3.94 -5.00 35.80
CA LYS A 312 2.92 -6.02 35.51
C LYS A 312 3.55 -7.40 35.72
N HIS A 313 2.75 -8.44 35.96
CA HIS A 313 3.26 -9.82 35.92
C HIS A 313 3.99 -10.07 34.59
N VAL A 314 5.17 -10.69 34.64
CA VAL A 314 6.01 -11.00 33.46
C VAL A 314 5.19 -11.68 32.35
N ALA A 315 4.26 -12.56 32.70
CA ALA A 315 3.38 -13.27 31.75
C ALA A 315 2.40 -12.37 30.95
N ALA A 316 2.21 -11.10 31.33
CA ALA A 316 1.25 -10.20 30.68
C ALA A 316 1.82 -9.42 29.49
N VAL A 317 3.15 -9.45 29.25
CA VAL A 317 3.78 -8.77 28.12
C VAL A 317 3.79 -9.71 26.92
N GLN A 318 2.88 -9.50 25.97
CA GLN A 318 2.79 -10.32 24.75
C GLN A 318 3.53 -9.66 23.59
N ALA A 319 4.23 -10.48 22.81
CA ALA A 319 4.73 -10.11 21.48
C ALA A 319 3.95 -10.91 20.43
N PRO A 320 3.74 -10.37 19.21
CA PRO A 320 3.16 -11.15 18.13
C PRO A 320 4.05 -12.37 17.82
N VAL A 321 3.42 -13.49 17.47
CA VAL A 321 4.10 -14.75 17.10
C VAL A 321 4.99 -14.49 15.88
N VAL A 322 6.30 -14.66 16.03
CA VAL A 322 7.28 -14.63 14.95
C VAL A 322 7.85 -16.04 14.82
N LEU A 323 7.50 -16.73 13.74
CA LEU A 323 8.05 -18.06 13.42
C LEU A 323 9.56 -17.94 13.19
N ARG A 324 10.37 -18.64 13.98
CA ARG A 324 11.83 -18.71 13.82
C ARG A 324 12.20 -19.86 12.88
N ALA A 325 13.11 -19.59 11.94
CA ALA A 325 13.94 -20.61 11.32
C ALA A 325 15.14 -20.88 12.26
N SER A 326 15.32 -22.12 12.69
CA SER A 326 16.47 -22.57 13.48
C SER A 326 17.66 -22.89 12.56
N GLU A 327 18.86 -22.46 12.94
CA GLU A 327 20.10 -22.78 12.21
C GLU A 327 20.55 -24.21 12.55
N GLY A 328 20.34 -25.16 11.64
CA GLY A 328 20.68 -26.55 11.93
C GLY A 328 20.54 -27.59 10.83
N GLY A 329 20.42 -27.26 9.54
CA GLY A 329 20.42 -28.27 8.48
C GLY A 329 20.42 -27.67 7.09
N ARG A 330 21.57 -27.23 6.57
CA ARG A 330 21.66 -26.42 5.33
C ARG A 330 20.97 -26.97 4.07
N GLU A 331 20.72 -28.27 3.96
CA GLU A 331 20.03 -28.86 2.80
C GLU A 331 18.55 -29.19 3.07
N GLU A 332 18.23 -29.77 4.23
CA GLU A 332 16.82 -30.01 4.64
C GLU A 332 16.10 -28.69 4.97
N ASP A 333 16.78 -27.72 5.59
CA ASP A 333 16.25 -26.37 5.82
C ASP A 333 16.04 -25.63 4.49
N GLN A 334 16.87 -25.84 3.47
CA GLN A 334 16.66 -25.24 2.15
C GLN A 334 15.47 -25.86 1.42
N ALA A 335 15.29 -27.19 1.53
CA ALA A 335 14.12 -27.87 0.98
C ALA A 335 12.84 -27.45 1.72
N LEU A 336 12.89 -27.39 3.05
CA LEU A 336 11.79 -26.96 3.91
C LEU A 336 11.48 -25.46 3.74
N LEU A 337 12.50 -24.61 3.58
CA LEU A 337 12.31 -23.18 3.25
C LEU A 337 11.73 -23.02 1.85
N ALA A 338 12.15 -23.81 0.86
CA ALA A 338 11.57 -23.78 -0.48
C ALA A 338 10.13 -24.33 -0.49
N GLU A 339 9.82 -25.32 0.34
CA GLU A 339 8.47 -25.85 0.53
C GLU A 339 7.59 -24.88 1.31
N LEU A 340 8.11 -24.24 2.35
CA LEU A 340 7.42 -23.18 3.11
C LEU A 340 7.24 -21.93 2.26
N ASP A 341 8.21 -21.53 1.44
CA ASP A 341 8.06 -20.42 0.49
C ASP A 341 7.04 -20.74 -0.59
N ARG A 342 6.96 -22.00 -1.06
CA ARG A 342 5.91 -22.45 -1.97
C ARG A 342 4.55 -22.46 -1.29
N ALA A 343 4.44 -22.97 -0.07
CA ALA A 343 3.20 -22.98 0.71
C ALA A 343 2.75 -21.55 1.07
N VAL A 344 3.67 -20.66 1.48
CA VAL A 344 3.39 -19.25 1.72
C VAL A 344 3.06 -18.52 0.43
N ALA A 345 3.70 -18.83 -0.69
CA ALA A 345 3.35 -18.28 -2.00
C ALA A 345 1.96 -18.76 -2.44
N GLN A 346 1.60 -20.01 -2.17
CA GLN A 346 0.30 -20.60 -2.48
C GLN A 346 -0.79 -20.01 -1.59
N VAL A 347 -0.59 -19.96 -0.26
CA VAL A 347 -1.50 -19.29 0.68
C VAL A 347 -1.60 -17.79 0.35
N ARG A 348 -0.51 -17.13 -0.07
CA ARG A 348 -0.56 -15.73 -0.53
C ARG A 348 -1.26 -15.57 -1.88
N ALA A 349 -1.12 -16.54 -2.79
CA ALA A 349 -1.83 -16.56 -4.07
C ALA A 349 -3.32 -16.78 -3.83
N GLU A 350 -3.70 -17.74 -3.00
CA GLU A 350 -5.07 -17.94 -2.52
C GLU A 350 -5.60 -16.71 -1.80
N LEU A 351 -4.81 -16.08 -0.91
CA LEU A 351 -5.20 -14.83 -0.27
C LEU A 351 -5.28 -13.66 -1.25
N ARG A 352 -4.50 -13.63 -2.34
CA ARG A 352 -4.66 -12.65 -3.44
C ARG A 352 -5.91 -12.94 -4.26
N THR A 353 -6.25 -14.20 -4.49
CA THR A 353 -7.49 -14.62 -5.16
C THR A 353 -8.71 -14.28 -4.29
N LEU A 354 -8.59 -14.43 -2.96
CA LEU A 354 -9.64 -14.13 -1.99
C LEU A 354 -9.74 -12.63 -1.63
N ARG A 355 -8.64 -11.86 -1.67
CA ARG A 355 -8.60 -10.43 -1.30
C ARG A 355 -8.45 -9.47 -2.48
N GLY A 356 -8.15 -9.97 -3.67
CA GLY A 356 -7.86 -9.21 -4.88
C GLY A 356 -9.05 -9.04 -5.82
N GLN A 357 -10.27 -9.32 -5.36
CA GLN A 357 -11.47 -9.21 -6.18
C GLN A 357 -11.92 -7.76 -6.44
N ILE A 358 -11.37 -6.80 -5.68
CA ILE A 358 -11.60 -5.35 -5.91
C ILE A 358 -10.26 -4.64 -6.04
N SER A 359 -10.02 -4.01 -7.19
CA SER A 359 -8.82 -3.19 -7.42
C SER A 359 -8.73 -2.04 -6.40
N PRO A 360 -7.62 -1.90 -5.64
CA PRO A 360 -7.43 -0.77 -4.71
C PRO A 360 -7.56 0.58 -5.41
N HIS A 361 -7.13 0.67 -6.67
CA HIS A 361 -7.25 1.87 -7.48
C HIS A 361 -8.71 2.27 -7.71
N PHE A 362 -9.60 1.29 -8.00
CA PHE A 362 -11.03 1.54 -8.14
C PHE A 362 -11.62 2.10 -6.84
N LEU A 363 -11.29 1.49 -5.69
CA LEU A 363 -11.78 1.94 -4.39
C LEU A 363 -11.42 3.41 -4.11
N PHE A 364 -10.14 3.76 -4.23
CA PHE A 364 -9.68 5.12 -3.95
C PHE A 364 -10.26 6.15 -4.92
N ASN A 365 -10.40 5.80 -6.20
CA ASN A 365 -10.95 6.70 -7.21
C ASN A 365 -12.44 6.95 -7.03
N THR A 366 -13.20 5.89 -6.70
CA THR A 366 -14.63 6.00 -6.41
C THR A 366 -14.85 6.88 -5.19
N ILE A 367 -14.12 6.63 -4.10
CA ILE A 367 -14.19 7.45 -2.88
C ILE A 367 -13.80 8.91 -3.18
N SER A 368 -12.73 9.15 -3.94
CA SER A 368 -12.30 10.51 -4.28
C SER A 368 -13.35 11.27 -5.10
N THR A 369 -14.02 10.58 -6.02
CA THR A 369 -15.12 11.15 -6.82
C THR A 369 -16.30 11.52 -5.93
N ILE A 370 -16.70 10.62 -5.02
CA ILE A 370 -17.77 10.86 -4.05
C ILE A 370 -17.42 12.06 -3.15
N VAL A 371 -16.22 12.08 -2.57
CA VAL A 371 -15.77 13.18 -1.69
C VAL A 371 -15.77 14.51 -2.43
N GLY A 372 -15.34 14.55 -3.69
CA GLY A 372 -15.39 15.77 -4.52
C GLY A 372 -16.82 16.27 -4.79
N LEU A 373 -17.80 15.37 -4.80
CA LEU A 373 -19.21 15.70 -4.99
C LEU A 373 -19.89 16.17 -3.69
N VAL A 374 -19.40 15.81 -2.50
CA VAL A 374 -20.04 16.19 -1.23
C VAL A 374 -20.28 17.70 -1.11
N SER A 375 -19.35 18.51 -1.61
CA SER A 375 -19.47 19.98 -1.55
C SER A 375 -20.20 20.60 -2.75
N THR A 376 -20.33 19.89 -3.87
CA THR A 376 -20.85 20.44 -5.14
C THR A 376 -22.22 19.88 -5.53
N ASP A 377 -22.48 18.60 -5.26
CA ASP A 377 -23.75 17.91 -5.46
C ASP A 377 -23.93 16.82 -4.37
N PRO A 378 -24.41 17.19 -3.16
CA PRO A 378 -24.55 16.27 -2.04
C PRO A 378 -25.54 15.13 -2.31
N SER A 379 -26.57 15.39 -3.13
CA SER A 379 -27.58 14.38 -3.50
C SER A 379 -26.93 13.29 -4.34
N ARG A 380 -26.17 13.68 -5.38
CA ARG A 380 -25.46 12.71 -6.22
C ARG A 380 -24.37 11.96 -5.45
N ALA A 381 -23.68 12.63 -4.53
CA ALA A 381 -22.71 11.99 -3.65
C ALA A 381 -23.35 10.90 -2.77
N ARG A 382 -24.54 11.17 -2.20
CA ARG A 382 -25.31 10.19 -1.42
C ARG A 382 -25.74 8.99 -2.26
N ASP A 383 -26.23 9.22 -3.47
CA ASP A 383 -26.65 8.13 -4.36
C ASP A 383 -25.46 7.22 -4.71
N LEU A 384 -24.30 7.80 -5.06
CA LEU A 384 -23.09 7.04 -5.36
C LEU A 384 -22.54 6.30 -4.13
N LEU A 385 -22.67 6.85 -2.92
CA LEU A 385 -22.33 6.15 -1.69
C LEU A 385 -23.18 4.90 -1.47
N ILE A 386 -24.48 4.97 -1.75
CA ILE A 386 -25.39 3.81 -1.64
C ILE A 386 -24.98 2.75 -2.67
N VAL A 387 -24.79 3.15 -3.93
CA VAL A 387 -24.35 2.24 -5.00
C VAL A 387 -23.01 1.59 -4.65
N PHE A 388 -22.07 2.36 -4.09
CA PHE A 388 -20.76 1.85 -3.65
C PHE A 388 -20.88 0.86 -2.49
N ALA A 389 -21.72 1.14 -1.50
CA ALA A 389 -21.96 0.25 -0.38
C ALA A 389 -22.59 -1.08 -0.83
N GLU A 390 -23.55 -1.04 -1.76
CA GLU A 390 -24.18 -2.23 -2.33
C GLU A 390 -23.21 -3.05 -3.17
N PHE A 391 -22.43 -2.40 -4.05
CA PHE A 391 -21.37 -3.05 -4.82
C PHE A 391 -20.36 -3.75 -3.90
N THR A 392 -19.94 -3.06 -2.83
CA THR A 392 -18.97 -3.60 -1.87
C THR A 392 -19.57 -4.78 -1.10
N ARG A 393 -20.84 -4.68 -0.67
CA ARG A 393 -21.54 -5.76 0.03
C ARG A 393 -21.64 -7.01 -0.83
N TYR A 394 -22.01 -6.85 -2.11
CA TYR A 394 -22.04 -7.96 -3.04
C TYR A 394 -20.63 -8.53 -3.23
N SER A 395 -19.66 -7.71 -3.62
CA SER A 395 -18.30 -8.16 -3.94
C SER A 395 -17.55 -8.80 -2.78
N LEU A 396 -17.90 -8.50 -1.53
CA LEU A 396 -17.33 -9.14 -0.32
C LEU A 396 -18.12 -10.38 0.15
N ARG A 397 -19.20 -10.77 -0.56
CA ARG A 397 -19.94 -11.99 -0.29
C ARG A 397 -19.04 -13.19 -0.59
N GLY A 398 -18.85 -14.08 0.39
CA GLY A 398 -18.10 -15.32 0.21
C GLY A 398 -18.89 -16.42 -0.49
N ALA A 399 -19.52 -16.12 -1.63
CA ALA A 399 -20.26 -17.12 -2.42
C ALA A 399 -19.36 -17.83 -3.43
N THR A 400 -19.68 -19.09 -3.72
CA THR A 400 -19.00 -19.89 -4.74
C THR A 400 -19.62 -19.69 -6.12
N ASP A 401 -20.95 -19.58 -6.17
CA ASP A 401 -21.74 -19.44 -7.39
C ASP A 401 -22.78 -18.32 -7.26
N THR A 402 -23.23 -17.83 -8.41
CA THR A 402 -24.29 -16.83 -8.54
C THR A 402 -25.01 -17.01 -9.87
N THR A 403 -26.08 -16.25 -10.08
CA THR A 403 -26.78 -16.21 -11.37
C THR A 403 -26.26 -15.05 -12.21
N LEU A 404 -26.37 -15.18 -13.53
CA LEU A 404 -26.04 -14.10 -14.45
C LEU A 404 -26.84 -12.83 -14.13
N ALA A 405 -28.09 -12.96 -13.66
CA ALA A 405 -28.90 -11.84 -13.19
C ALA A 405 -28.24 -11.05 -12.05
N GLU A 406 -27.87 -11.75 -10.97
CA GLU A 406 -27.22 -11.15 -9.79
C GLU A 406 -25.88 -10.51 -10.17
N GLU A 407 -25.12 -11.17 -11.04
CA GLU A 407 -23.84 -10.64 -11.48
C GLU A 407 -23.98 -9.39 -12.35
N LEU A 408 -24.95 -9.37 -13.28
CA LEU A 408 -25.25 -8.20 -14.10
C LEU A 408 -25.73 -7.01 -13.25
N GLU A 409 -26.49 -7.27 -12.17
CA GLU A 409 -26.90 -6.22 -11.23
C GLU A 409 -25.69 -5.58 -10.53
N ASN A 410 -24.71 -6.40 -10.13
CA ASN A 410 -23.47 -5.87 -9.55
C ASN A 410 -22.59 -5.14 -10.59
N ILE A 411 -22.53 -5.66 -11.82
CA ILE A 411 -21.82 -5.03 -12.93
C ILE A 411 -22.42 -3.66 -13.25
N ASP A 412 -23.74 -3.51 -13.22
CA ASP A 412 -24.40 -2.21 -13.42
C ASP A 412 -24.01 -1.21 -12.33
N ARG A 413 -23.95 -1.64 -11.06
CA ARG A 413 -23.44 -0.81 -9.96
C ARG A 413 -21.98 -0.38 -10.20
N TYR A 414 -21.11 -1.31 -10.55
CA TYR A 414 -19.71 -1.03 -10.87
C TYR A 414 -19.58 -0.01 -12.01
N LEU A 415 -20.30 -0.23 -13.11
CA LEU A 415 -20.27 0.64 -14.28
C LEU A 415 -20.90 2.01 -14.01
N THR A 416 -21.88 2.11 -13.12
CA THR A 416 -22.44 3.38 -12.63
C THR A 416 -21.38 4.20 -11.89
N LEU A 417 -20.61 3.56 -10.99
CA LEU A 417 -19.50 4.20 -10.28
C LEU A 417 -18.42 4.65 -11.26
N GLN A 418 -18.04 3.82 -12.23
CA GLN A 418 -17.08 4.19 -13.27
C GLN A 418 -17.58 5.32 -14.17
N ARG A 419 -18.87 5.33 -14.55
CA ARG A 419 -19.47 6.43 -15.33
C ARG A 419 -19.46 7.75 -14.59
N SER A 420 -19.58 7.78 -13.25
CA SER A 420 -19.40 9.05 -12.52
C SER A 420 -17.99 9.64 -12.66
N ARG A 421 -16.96 8.79 -12.82
CA ARG A 421 -15.57 9.20 -13.02
C ARG A 421 -15.32 9.62 -14.47
N PHE A 422 -15.76 8.80 -15.43
CA PHE A 422 -15.47 9.00 -16.85
C PHE A 422 -16.48 9.90 -17.58
N ARG A 423 -17.63 10.18 -16.98
CA ARG A 423 -18.75 10.92 -17.59
C ARG A 423 -19.08 10.32 -18.97
N ASP A 424 -19.12 11.16 -20.00
CA ASP A 424 -19.52 10.78 -21.37
C ASP A 424 -18.49 9.90 -22.09
N ARG A 425 -17.32 9.66 -21.48
CA ARG A 425 -16.23 8.85 -22.05
C ARG A 425 -16.43 7.35 -21.87
N LEU A 426 -17.34 6.90 -21.00
CA LEU A 426 -17.62 5.47 -20.84
C LEU A 426 -19.04 5.19 -21.36
N ARG A 427 -19.11 4.53 -22.52
CA ARG A 427 -20.36 3.98 -23.05
C ARG A 427 -20.48 2.53 -22.64
N VAL A 428 -21.68 2.12 -22.28
CA VAL A 428 -21.97 0.77 -21.82
C VAL A 428 -23.16 0.25 -22.60
N GLU A 429 -22.99 -0.91 -23.20
CA GLU A 429 -24.05 -1.62 -23.92
C GLU A 429 -24.22 -3.00 -23.28
N ILE A 430 -25.43 -3.31 -22.84
CA ILE A 430 -25.75 -4.62 -22.26
C ILE A 430 -26.83 -5.26 -23.11
N ASP A 431 -26.52 -6.41 -23.69
CA ASP A 431 -27.40 -7.16 -24.58
C ASP A 431 -27.44 -8.63 -24.16
N VAL A 432 -28.30 -8.93 -23.19
CA VAL A 432 -28.46 -10.26 -22.60
C VAL A 432 -29.90 -10.72 -22.78
N ALA A 433 -30.09 -11.90 -23.37
CA ALA A 433 -31.42 -12.47 -23.53
C ALA A 433 -32.04 -12.80 -22.15
N PRO A 434 -33.30 -12.41 -21.85
CA PRO A 434 -33.92 -12.65 -20.55
C PRO A 434 -33.93 -14.11 -20.10
N ALA A 435 -34.01 -15.05 -21.05
CA ALA A 435 -33.97 -16.48 -20.78
C ALA A 435 -32.63 -16.98 -20.20
N LEU A 436 -31.54 -16.21 -20.36
CA LEU A 436 -30.21 -16.54 -19.87
C LEU A 436 -29.90 -15.97 -18.48
N LEU A 437 -30.74 -15.07 -17.96
CA LEU A 437 -30.56 -14.47 -16.63
C LEU A 437 -30.41 -15.51 -15.49
N PRO A 438 -31.12 -16.66 -15.50
CA PRO A 438 -30.97 -17.69 -14.46
C PRO A 438 -29.75 -18.60 -14.60
N VAL A 439 -28.92 -18.43 -15.64
CA VAL A 439 -27.70 -19.24 -15.83
C VAL A 439 -26.77 -19.06 -14.63
N VAL A 440 -26.26 -20.17 -14.08
CA VAL A 440 -25.36 -20.17 -12.93
C VAL A 440 -23.92 -20.18 -13.40
N LEU A 441 -23.08 -19.39 -12.73
CA LEU A 441 -21.66 -19.24 -13.01
C LEU A 441 -20.87 -18.96 -11.73
N PRO A 442 -19.52 -19.08 -11.76
CA PRO A 442 -18.70 -18.81 -10.59
C PRO A 442 -18.85 -17.35 -10.16
N PHE A 443 -18.86 -17.14 -8.86
CA PHE A 443 -19.04 -15.82 -8.28
C PHE A 443 -17.97 -14.82 -8.79
N LEU A 444 -18.40 -13.67 -9.30
CA LEU A 444 -17.57 -12.59 -9.86
C LEU A 444 -16.78 -12.95 -11.14
N ALA A 445 -17.12 -14.03 -11.83
CA ALA A 445 -16.48 -14.38 -13.10
C ALA A 445 -16.63 -13.27 -14.16
N VAL A 446 -17.85 -12.82 -14.46
CA VAL A 446 -18.10 -11.75 -15.43
C VAL A 446 -17.60 -10.41 -14.90
N GLN A 447 -17.69 -10.15 -13.60
CA GLN A 447 -17.17 -8.92 -13.00
C GLN A 447 -15.67 -8.72 -13.29
N GLN A 448 -14.87 -9.78 -13.23
CA GLN A 448 -13.43 -9.71 -13.52
C GLN A 448 -13.14 -9.40 -15.00
N LEU A 449 -13.97 -9.91 -15.92
CA LEU A 449 -13.88 -9.59 -17.34
C LEU A 449 -14.23 -8.11 -17.60
N VAL A 450 -15.27 -7.60 -16.94
CA VAL A 450 -15.67 -6.18 -17.04
C VAL A 450 -14.60 -5.25 -16.47
N ASP A 451 -14.00 -5.59 -15.32
CA ASP A 451 -12.91 -4.79 -14.75
C ASP A 451 -11.70 -4.76 -15.69
N ASN A 452 -11.39 -5.89 -16.34
CA ASN A 452 -10.35 -5.97 -17.37
C ASN A 452 -10.64 -5.06 -18.56
N ALA A 453 -11.86 -5.10 -19.09
CA ALA A 453 -12.30 -4.28 -20.22
C ALA A 453 -12.24 -2.77 -19.91
N VAL A 454 -12.70 -2.35 -18.73
CA VAL A 454 -12.64 -0.94 -18.30
C VAL A 454 -11.20 -0.48 -18.14
N ARG A 455 -10.37 -1.28 -17.45
CA ARG A 455 -8.97 -0.94 -17.18
C ARG A 455 -8.11 -0.90 -18.44
N ASN A 456 -8.21 -1.91 -19.30
CA ASN A 456 -7.33 -2.01 -20.47
C ASN A 456 -7.90 -1.26 -21.67
N GLY A 457 -9.22 -1.23 -21.83
CA GLY A 457 -9.88 -0.63 -22.99
C GLY A 457 -10.16 0.87 -22.82
N ILE A 458 -10.62 1.28 -21.63
CA ILE A 458 -11.17 2.63 -21.41
C ILE A 458 -10.15 3.56 -20.75
N GLU A 459 -9.48 3.14 -19.66
CA GLU A 459 -8.51 4.00 -18.95
C GLU A 459 -7.37 4.46 -19.86
N ARG A 460 -6.98 3.63 -20.82
CA ARG A 460 -5.87 3.91 -21.76
C ARG A 460 -6.25 4.82 -22.94
N LYS A 461 -7.54 5.09 -23.16
CA LYS A 461 -8.04 5.81 -24.36
C LYS A 461 -8.52 7.21 -24.02
N GLN A 462 -7.89 8.24 -24.58
CA GLN A 462 -8.20 9.65 -24.24
C GLN A 462 -9.63 10.07 -24.61
N LEU A 463 -10.21 9.54 -25.68
CA LEU A 463 -11.57 9.86 -26.12
C LEU A 463 -12.65 9.06 -25.38
N GLY A 464 -12.27 8.13 -24.50
CA GLY A 464 -13.20 7.16 -23.96
C GLY A 464 -13.45 5.99 -24.90
N GLY A 465 -14.35 5.10 -24.51
CA GLY A 465 -14.66 3.88 -25.24
C GLY A 465 -15.98 3.24 -24.83
N THR A 466 -16.25 2.11 -25.44
CA THR A 466 -17.48 1.33 -25.24
C THR A 466 -17.11 -0.02 -24.63
N VAL A 467 -17.80 -0.38 -23.55
CA VAL A 467 -17.78 -1.74 -23.01
C VAL A 467 -19.11 -2.39 -23.33
N THR A 468 -19.07 -3.52 -24.01
CA THR A 468 -20.24 -4.30 -24.39
C THR A 468 -20.26 -5.60 -23.61
N VAL A 469 -21.36 -5.87 -22.91
CA VAL A 469 -21.62 -7.14 -22.22
C VAL A 469 -22.78 -7.81 -22.91
N SER A 470 -22.60 -9.03 -23.41
CA SER A 470 -23.65 -9.77 -24.10
C SER A 470 -23.71 -11.22 -23.67
N ALA A 471 -24.86 -11.85 -23.81
CA ALA A 471 -24.99 -13.30 -23.63
C ALA A 471 -25.93 -13.90 -24.68
N ARG A 472 -25.51 -15.05 -25.23
CA ARG A 472 -26.20 -15.77 -26.30
C ARG A 472 -26.22 -17.27 -26.06
N VAL A 473 -27.27 -17.93 -26.53
CA VAL A 473 -27.33 -19.40 -26.59
C VAL A 473 -26.45 -19.87 -27.76
N HIS A 474 -25.58 -20.84 -27.50
CA HIS A 474 -24.73 -21.48 -28.49
C HIS A 474 -24.80 -23.00 -28.33
N GLY A 475 -25.74 -23.63 -29.03
CA GLY A 475 -26.03 -25.06 -28.85
C GLY A 475 -26.54 -25.36 -27.43
N PRO A 476 -25.92 -26.31 -26.70
CA PRO A 476 -26.29 -26.59 -25.30
C PRO A 476 -25.72 -25.57 -24.30
N ASP A 477 -24.89 -24.64 -24.75
CA ASP A 477 -24.11 -23.74 -23.89
C ASP A 477 -24.62 -22.31 -23.97
N CYS A 478 -24.33 -21.53 -22.94
CA CYS A 478 -24.45 -20.08 -22.88
C CYS A 478 -23.06 -19.49 -23.05
N LEU A 479 -22.92 -18.56 -24.00
CA LEU A 479 -21.71 -17.79 -24.21
C LEU A 479 -21.95 -16.37 -23.70
N ILE A 480 -21.23 -15.99 -22.65
CA ILE A 480 -21.27 -14.65 -22.06
C ILE A 480 -20.02 -13.91 -22.51
N THR A 481 -20.18 -12.84 -23.27
CA THR A 481 -19.08 -12.12 -23.92
C THR A 481 -18.97 -10.70 -23.38
N VAL A 482 -17.75 -10.32 -23.00
CA VAL A 482 -17.37 -8.94 -22.65
C VAL A 482 -16.39 -8.44 -23.70
N ALA A 483 -16.70 -7.31 -24.31
CA ALA A 483 -15.86 -6.68 -25.32
C ALA A 483 -15.58 -5.20 -24.97
N ASP A 484 -14.41 -4.71 -25.35
CA ASP A 484 -14.08 -3.29 -25.36
C ASP A 484 -13.60 -2.84 -26.75
N ASP A 485 -13.73 -1.54 -27.04
CA ASP A 485 -13.23 -0.90 -28.27
C ASP A 485 -11.87 -0.20 -28.08
N GLY A 486 -11.09 -0.67 -27.10
CA GLY A 486 -9.79 -0.13 -26.74
C GLY A 486 -8.71 -0.38 -27.80
N PRO A 487 -7.45 0.03 -27.54
CA PRO A 487 -6.34 -0.16 -28.48
C PRO A 487 -5.98 -1.63 -28.75
N GLY A 488 -6.59 -2.58 -28.03
CA GLY A 488 -6.18 -3.98 -28.00
C GLY A 488 -4.83 -4.18 -27.28
N ARG A 489 -4.54 -5.41 -26.85
CA ARG A 489 -3.25 -5.80 -26.26
C ARG A 489 -2.31 -6.35 -27.34
N GLN A 490 -0.99 -6.17 -27.15
CA GLN A 490 0.05 -6.75 -28.02
C GLN A 490 0.60 -8.09 -27.51
N ASP A 491 0.45 -8.43 -26.23
CA ASP A 491 1.02 -9.65 -25.63
C ASP A 491 -0.07 -10.66 -25.21
N ALA A 492 0.16 -11.93 -25.54
CA ALA A 492 -0.70 -13.10 -25.31
C ALA A 492 -0.78 -13.56 -23.83
N ASP A 493 -0.40 -12.71 -22.87
CA ASP A 493 -0.16 -13.07 -21.46
C ASP A 493 -1.44 -12.93 -20.60
N ILE A 494 -2.51 -13.56 -21.06
CA ILE A 494 -3.84 -13.51 -20.40
C ILE A 494 -4.02 -14.66 -19.42
N GLY A 495 -3.24 -15.73 -19.61
CA GLY A 495 -3.17 -16.86 -18.70
C GLY A 495 -2.82 -16.44 -17.27
N ASP A 496 -1.95 -15.45 -17.07
CA ASP A 496 -1.51 -15.04 -15.72
C ASP A 496 -2.53 -14.18 -14.95
N VAL A 497 -3.49 -13.53 -15.65
CA VAL A 497 -4.47 -12.60 -15.01
C VAL A 497 -5.87 -13.20 -14.93
N LEU A 498 -6.27 -14.02 -15.92
CA LEU A 498 -7.60 -14.66 -15.97
C LEU A 498 -7.52 -16.19 -15.89
N GLY A 499 -6.31 -16.79 -15.78
CA GLY A 499 -6.15 -18.25 -15.65
C GLY A 499 -6.90 -18.81 -14.44
N THR A 500 -6.93 -18.07 -13.34
CA THR A 500 -7.72 -18.45 -12.15
C THR A 500 -9.22 -18.57 -12.44
N ILE A 501 -9.78 -17.76 -13.35
CA ILE A 501 -11.19 -17.85 -13.74
C ILE A 501 -11.41 -19.07 -14.64
N ASP A 502 -10.50 -19.30 -15.59
CA ASP A 502 -10.56 -20.44 -16.51
C ASP A 502 -10.52 -21.77 -15.73
N ASP A 503 -9.63 -21.85 -14.73
CA ASP A 503 -9.53 -22.99 -13.82
C ASP A 503 -10.82 -23.15 -12.98
N GLN A 504 -11.35 -22.06 -12.41
CA GLN A 504 -12.61 -22.09 -11.66
C GLN A 504 -13.82 -22.53 -12.50
N LEU A 505 -13.86 -22.14 -13.78
CA LEU A 505 -14.91 -22.54 -14.72
C LEU A 505 -14.82 -24.03 -15.04
N ARG A 506 -13.61 -24.53 -15.33
CA ARG A 506 -13.38 -25.96 -15.59
C ARG A 506 -13.68 -26.82 -14.36
N ASP A 507 -13.28 -26.37 -13.17
CA ASP A 507 -13.58 -27.08 -11.92
C ASP A 507 -15.08 -27.17 -11.64
N SER A 508 -15.83 -26.10 -11.93
CA SER A 508 -17.26 -26.02 -11.61
C SER A 508 -18.17 -26.73 -12.64
N PHE A 509 -17.76 -26.76 -13.91
CA PHE A 509 -18.62 -27.19 -15.03
C PHE A 509 -17.97 -28.21 -15.98
N GLY A 510 -16.74 -28.64 -15.71
CA GLY A 510 -15.94 -29.57 -16.51
C GLY A 510 -15.29 -28.93 -17.74
N GLU A 511 -14.54 -29.75 -18.50
CA GLU A 511 -13.75 -29.34 -19.68
C GLU A 511 -14.53 -28.65 -20.82
N ARG A 512 -15.86 -28.71 -20.80
CA ARG A 512 -16.73 -28.00 -21.75
C ARG A 512 -16.87 -26.51 -21.44
N ALA A 513 -16.59 -26.10 -20.21
CA ALA A 513 -16.58 -24.72 -19.77
C ALA A 513 -15.17 -24.14 -19.80
N GLY A 514 -15.08 -22.82 -19.90
CA GLY A 514 -13.80 -22.12 -19.91
C GLY A 514 -13.89 -20.75 -20.58
N LEU A 515 -12.74 -20.10 -20.65
CA LEU A 515 -12.56 -18.81 -21.31
C LEU A 515 -12.13 -18.99 -22.78
N ILE A 516 -12.75 -18.19 -23.64
CA ILE A 516 -12.39 -18.04 -25.04
C ILE A 516 -12.04 -16.58 -25.23
N ALA A 517 -10.83 -16.30 -25.71
CA ALA A 517 -10.33 -14.94 -25.79
C ALA A 517 -9.81 -14.66 -27.20
N ASP A 518 -10.42 -13.67 -27.85
CA ASP A 518 -10.10 -13.25 -29.21
C ASP A 518 -9.49 -11.83 -29.19
N PHE A 519 -8.36 -11.67 -29.87
CA PHE A 519 -7.61 -10.42 -29.92
C PHE A 519 -7.42 -9.97 -31.36
N VAL A 520 -7.85 -8.74 -31.64
CA VAL A 520 -7.51 -8.06 -32.88
C VAL A 520 -6.82 -6.74 -32.50
N PRO A 521 -5.50 -6.62 -32.74
CA PRO A 521 -4.74 -5.41 -32.42
C PRO A 521 -5.39 -4.17 -33.04
N GLY A 522 -5.60 -3.12 -32.24
CA GLY A 522 -6.17 -1.85 -32.71
C GLY A 522 -7.71 -1.78 -32.76
N THR A 523 -8.43 -2.86 -32.52
CA THR A 523 -9.91 -2.88 -32.52
C THR A 523 -10.55 -3.31 -31.20
N GLY A 524 -9.74 -3.59 -30.17
CA GLY A 524 -10.21 -3.92 -28.84
C GLY A 524 -9.96 -5.37 -28.41
N THR A 525 -10.54 -5.75 -27.27
CA THR A 525 -10.41 -7.09 -26.68
C THR A 525 -11.79 -7.71 -26.54
N THR A 526 -11.95 -8.99 -26.92
CA THR A 526 -13.19 -9.75 -26.70
C THR A 526 -12.89 -11.01 -25.91
N ILE A 527 -13.54 -11.17 -24.76
CA ILE A 527 -13.37 -12.32 -23.87
C ILE A 527 -14.75 -12.92 -23.60
N SER A 528 -14.87 -14.23 -23.79
CA SER A 528 -16.12 -14.95 -23.61
C SER A 528 -15.98 -16.08 -22.59
N ILE A 529 -16.95 -16.20 -21.70
CA ILE A 529 -17.15 -17.33 -20.80
C ILE A 529 -18.13 -18.30 -21.47
N ARG A 530 -17.74 -19.57 -21.59
CA ARG A 530 -18.64 -20.65 -21.98
C ARG A 530 -19.07 -21.44 -20.74
N VAL A 531 -20.37 -21.51 -20.50
CA VAL A 531 -20.99 -22.32 -19.43
C VAL A 531 -22.24 -23.04 -19.95
N PRO A 532 -22.70 -24.14 -19.34
CA PRO A 532 -23.95 -24.78 -19.74
C PRO A 532 -25.16 -23.84 -19.66
N SER A 533 -26.07 -23.89 -20.64
CA SER A 533 -27.27 -23.03 -20.67
C SER A 533 -28.38 -23.45 -19.71
N VAL A 534 -28.26 -24.64 -19.10
CA VAL A 534 -29.29 -25.20 -18.22
C VAL A 534 -29.13 -24.66 -16.79
N PRO A 535 -30.19 -24.10 -16.18
CA PRO A 535 -30.14 -23.61 -14.80
C PRO A 535 -29.79 -24.74 -13.82
N ARG A 536 -28.78 -24.52 -12.97
CA ARG A 536 -28.54 -25.31 -11.75
C ARG A 536 -29.04 -24.53 -10.53
N ALA A 537 -29.28 -25.21 -9.41
CA ALA A 537 -29.51 -24.53 -8.14
C ALA A 537 -28.20 -23.92 -7.63
N VAL A 538 -28.26 -22.68 -7.14
CA VAL A 538 -27.12 -21.97 -6.51
C VAL A 538 -26.84 -22.62 -5.14
N HIS A 539 -25.58 -22.95 -4.85
CA HIS A 539 -25.18 -23.54 -3.58
C HIS A 539 -25.01 -22.45 -2.52
N SER A 540 -26.06 -22.16 -1.75
CA SER A 540 -25.96 -21.26 -0.60
C SER A 540 -25.21 -21.94 0.55
N HIS A 541 -23.99 -21.52 0.86
CA HIS A 541 -23.38 -21.82 2.15
C HIS A 541 -24.15 -21.07 3.26
N ARG A 542 -24.98 -21.80 4.02
CA ARG A 542 -25.30 -21.39 5.38
C ARG A 542 -24.05 -21.63 6.23
N ARG A 543 -23.32 -20.57 6.57
CA ARG A 543 -22.70 -20.35 7.89
C ARG A 543 -22.13 -18.95 8.02
#